data_AF-A0A4P9W5R4-F1
#
_entry.id   AF-A0A4P9W5R4-F1
#
_cell.length_a   1.000
_cell.length_b   1.000
_cell.length_c   1.000
_cell.angle_alpha   90.00
_cell.angle_beta   90.00
_cell.angle_gamma   90.00
#
_symmetry.space_group_name_H-M   'P 1'
#
loop_
_entity.id
_entity.type
_entity.pdbx_description
1 polymer ?
#
loop_
_entity_poly.entity_id
_entity_poly.type
_entity_poly.pdbx_seq_one_letter_code
_entity_poly.pdbx_strand_id
1 'polypeptide(L)'
;GATGGVKAVGGVLQDFQKFIDEGNVVDYAVGIVMGSSLTAIVNSFVTDLVSPIIGLAVSANLVNAYVILRCPANVTDCRDPTPEHPQIPIWGTVDAAHQAGAVTFDWGNFVATVINFFLTGWILFFLVKTYTATFRRKSSKKSCPFCCHDIPAKAIRCPQCTSMLNSEVIPAPGPNAGEKGMRESQTPLGHVISVNAT
;
A
#
# COMPACT_ATOMS: atom_id res chain seq x y z
N GLY A 1 44.52 28.59 24.75
CA GLY A 1 43.96 27.23 24.73
C GLY A 1 42.56 27.28 24.14
N ALA A 2 42.22 26.32 23.30
CA ALA A 2 41.10 26.31 22.37
C ALA A 2 39.71 26.15 23.03
N THR A 3 38.76 27.04 22.69
CA THR A 3 37.31 26.81 22.83
C THR A 3 36.52 27.74 21.88
N GLY A 4 36.59 27.50 20.58
CA GLY A 4 35.77 28.23 19.60
C GLY A 4 35.44 27.36 18.40
N GLY A 5 34.26 26.73 18.39
CA GLY A 5 33.90 25.88 17.24
C GLY A 5 32.58 25.11 17.25
N VAL A 6 31.51 25.50 17.98
CA VAL A 6 30.25 24.70 18.00
C VAL A 6 28.96 25.49 17.69
N LYS A 7 29.00 26.80 17.43
CA LYS A 7 27.77 27.62 17.32
C LYS A 7 27.03 27.59 15.96
N ALA A 8 27.56 26.96 14.91
CA ALA A 8 26.95 27.00 13.57
C ALA A 8 25.93 25.86 13.29
N VAL A 9 25.91 24.80 14.10
CA VAL A 9 25.07 23.60 13.87
C VAL A 9 23.63 23.77 14.37
N GLY A 10 23.36 24.79 15.21
CA GLY A 10 22.03 25.06 15.73
C GLY A 10 21.02 25.51 14.66
N GLY A 11 21.46 26.21 13.61
CA GLY A 11 20.56 26.73 12.57
C GLY A 11 19.87 25.63 11.77
N VAL A 12 20.66 24.74 11.16
CA VAL A 12 20.13 23.68 10.27
C VAL A 12 19.28 22.66 11.04
N LEU A 13 19.64 22.33 12.28
CA LEU A 13 18.85 21.42 13.11
C LEU A 13 17.52 22.05 13.57
N GLN A 14 17.52 23.36 13.84
CA GLN A 14 16.33 24.08 14.29
C GLN A 14 15.39 24.38 13.10
N ASP A 15 15.93 24.59 11.91
CA ASP A 15 15.18 24.65 10.65
C ASP A 15 14.62 23.27 10.26
N PHE A 16 15.38 22.19 10.46
CA PHE A 16 14.91 20.83 10.26
C PHE A 16 13.80 20.44 11.25
N GLN A 17 13.92 20.84 12.51
CA GLN A 17 12.86 20.62 13.50
C GLN A 17 11.60 21.42 13.15
N LYS A 18 11.73 22.70 12.76
CA LYS A 18 10.61 23.49 12.24
C LYS A 18 9.94 22.83 11.03
N PHE A 19 10.72 22.21 10.15
CA PHE A 19 10.19 21.49 8.99
C PHE A 19 9.46 20.19 9.37
N ILE A 20 9.96 19.42 10.34
CA ILE A 20 9.25 18.24 10.87
C ILE A 20 7.97 18.65 11.59
N ASP A 21 7.97 19.77 12.31
CA ASP A 21 6.80 20.30 12.99
C ASP A 21 5.70 20.77 12.01
N GLU A 22 6.01 20.90 10.72
CA GLU A 22 4.99 21.00 9.66
C GLU A 22 4.28 19.64 9.56
N GLY A 23 3.25 19.43 10.40
CA GLY A 23 2.60 18.13 10.64
C GLY A 23 2.15 17.33 9.40
N ASN A 24 2.01 17.96 8.23
CA ASN A 24 1.75 17.25 6.97
C ASN A 24 2.94 16.36 6.51
N VAL A 25 4.17 16.69 6.88
CA VAL A 25 5.38 15.98 6.43
C VAL A 25 5.56 14.65 7.18
N VAL A 26 5.31 14.63 8.50
CA VAL A 26 5.53 13.45 9.34
C VAL A 26 4.60 12.31 8.97
N ASP A 27 3.32 12.61 8.76
CA ASP A 27 2.31 11.61 8.41
C ASP A 27 2.61 10.96 7.04
N TYR A 28 3.11 11.73 6.08
CA TYR A 28 3.56 11.21 4.78
C TYR A 28 4.84 10.37 4.91
N ALA A 29 5.82 10.84 5.68
CA ALA A 29 7.09 10.15 5.88
C ALA A 29 6.89 8.78 6.55
N VAL A 30 6.05 8.71 7.59
CA VAL A 30 5.70 7.43 8.23
C VAL A 30 5.00 6.49 7.24
N GLY A 31 4.13 7.02 6.38
CA GLY A 31 3.46 6.24 5.33
C GLY A 31 4.44 5.57 4.36
N ILE A 32 5.47 6.28 3.90
CA ILE A 32 6.49 5.73 2.97
C ILE A 32 7.30 4.63 3.64
N VAL A 33 7.79 4.86 4.86
CA VAL A 33 8.65 3.91 5.58
C VAL A 33 7.90 2.62 5.91
N MET A 34 6.64 2.72 6.31
CA MET A 34 5.78 1.56 6.54
C MET A 34 5.45 0.85 5.21
N GLY A 35 5.24 1.60 4.13
CA GLY A 35 4.99 1.05 2.79
C GLY A 35 6.17 0.28 2.21
N SER A 36 7.39 0.79 2.35
CA SER A 36 8.60 0.12 1.84
C SER A 36 8.88 -1.19 2.60
N SER A 37 8.68 -1.17 3.91
CA SER A 37 8.89 -2.34 4.78
C SER A 37 7.87 -3.45 4.51
N LEU A 38 6.59 -3.08 4.34
CA LEU A 38 5.56 -4.05 3.97
C LEU A 38 5.84 -4.68 2.60
N THR A 39 6.29 -3.88 1.63
CA THR A 39 6.67 -4.37 0.30
C THR A 39 7.84 -5.35 0.38
N ALA A 40 8.84 -5.07 1.20
CA ALA A 40 9.99 -5.97 1.42
C ALA A 40 9.54 -7.32 2.02
N ILE A 41 8.65 -7.31 3.03
CA ILE A 41 8.12 -8.54 3.65
C ILE A 41 7.35 -9.38 2.62
N VAL A 42 6.51 -8.73 1.81
CA VAL A 42 5.73 -9.40 0.76
C VAL A 42 6.66 -9.99 -0.30
N ASN A 43 7.69 -9.25 -0.71
CA ASN A 43 8.68 -9.74 -1.66
C ASN A 43 9.41 -10.97 -1.12
N SER A 44 9.94 -10.92 0.11
CA SER A 44 10.59 -12.08 0.75
C SER A 44 9.66 -13.28 0.88
N PHE A 45 8.38 -13.08 1.22
CA PHE A 45 7.43 -14.18 1.28
C PHE A 45 7.26 -14.87 -0.09
N VAL A 46 7.22 -14.09 -1.17
CA VAL A 46 7.03 -14.63 -2.52
C VAL A 46 8.31 -15.26 -3.07
N THR A 47 9.47 -14.64 -2.87
CA THR A 47 10.75 -15.19 -3.34
C THR A 47 11.20 -16.40 -2.54
N ASP A 48 11.00 -16.39 -1.22
CA ASP A 48 11.62 -17.37 -0.33
C ASP A 48 10.68 -18.54 -0.01
N LEU A 49 9.36 -18.31 -0.02
CA LEU A 49 8.37 -19.34 0.28
C LEU A 49 7.67 -19.85 -0.98
N VAL A 50 7.17 -18.94 -1.81
CA VAL A 50 6.27 -19.33 -2.91
C VAL A 50 7.02 -19.80 -4.15
N SER A 51 8.10 -19.11 -4.53
CA SER A 51 8.89 -19.46 -5.72
C SER A 51 9.49 -20.87 -5.66
N PRO A 52 10.05 -21.36 -4.52
CA PRO A 52 10.53 -22.73 -4.41
C PRO A 52 9.41 -23.78 -4.53
N ILE A 53 8.21 -23.51 -4.00
CA ILE A 53 7.06 -24.40 -4.10
C ILE A 53 6.58 -24.50 -5.55
N ILE A 54 6.53 -23.37 -6.26
CA ILE A 54 6.18 -23.33 -7.69
C ILE A 54 7.27 -24.02 -8.52
N GLY A 55 8.55 -23.78 -8.20
CA GLY A 55 9.69 -24.41 -8.89
C GLY A 55 9.69 -25.93 -8.76
N LEU A 56 9.31 -26.46 -7.58
CA LEU A 56 9.15 -27.90 -7.38
C LEU A 56 7.93 -28.45 -8.14
N ALA A 57 6.82 -27.72 -8.16
CA ALA A 57 5.59 -28.15 -8.84
C ALA A 57 5.68 -28.11 -10.37
N VAL A 58 6.47 -27.19 -10.93
CA VAL A 58 6.61 -26.98 -12.38
C VAL A 58 7.90 -27.66 -12.94
N SER A 59 8.69 -28.33 -12.09
CA SER A 59 9.98 -28.99 -12.41
C SER A 59 11.01 -28.15 -13.18
N ALA A 60 10.72 -26.87 -13.42
CA ALA A 60 11.54 -25.94 -14.16
C ALA A 60 11.70 -24.65 -13.34
N ASN A 61 12.95 -24.27 -13.10
CA ASN A 61 13.27 -22.92 -12.62
C ASN A 61 13.02 -21.96 -13.78
N LEU A 62 11.86 -21.29 -13.79
CA LEU A 62 11.51 -20.32 -14.81
C LEU A 62 12.58 -19.23 -14.92
N VAL A 63 13.24 -18.87 -13.82
CA VAL A 63 14.33 -17.88 -13.81
C VAL A 63 15.51 -18.27 -14.72
N ASN A 64 15.79 -19.57 -14.85
CA ASN A 64 16.90 -20.08 -15.67
C ASN A 64 16.48 -20.42 -17.10
N ALA A 65 15.25 -20.08 -17.50
CA ALA A 65 14.81 -20.21 -18.89
C ALA A 65 15.27 -18.99 -19.69
N TYR A 66 16.37 -19.14 -20.41
CA TYR A 66 16.91 -18.12 -21.29
C TYR A 66 17.22 -18.68 -22.67
N VAL A 67 17.18 -17.83 -23.68
CA VAL A 67 17.58 -18.17 -25.06
C VAL A 67 18.78 -17.31 -25.42
N ILE A 68 19.87 -17.94 -25.87
CA ILE A 68 21.08 -17.21 -26.25
C ILE A 68 20.86 -16.61 -27.65
N LEU A 69 20.99 -15.28 -27.77
CA LEU A 69 20.86 -14.54 -29.04
C LEU A 69 22.21 -14.26 -29.69
N ARG A 70 23.27 -14.06 -28.89
CA ARG A 70 24.65 -13.94 -29.38
C ARG A 70 25.61 -14.69 -28.48
N CYS A 71 26.55 -15.37 -29.15
CA CYS A 71 27.69 -16.01 -28.52
C CYS A 71 28.72 -14.99 -28.05
N PRO A 72 29.48 -15.32 -26.99
CA PRO A 72 30.63 -14.52 -26.58
C PRO A 72 31.74 -14.60 -27.63
N ALA A 73 32.64 -13.61 -27.63
CA ALA A 73 33.67 -13.43 -28.67
C ALA A 73 34.63 -14.64 -28.87
N ASN A 74 34.66 -15.59 -27.93
CA ASN A 74 35.55 -16.75 -27.94
C ASN A 74 34.87 -18.04 -28.45
N VAL A 75 33.62 -17.97 -28.92
CA VAL A 75 32.86 -19.12 -29.43
C VAL A 75 32.13 -18.72 -30.70
N THR A 76 32.40 -19.41 -31.81
CA THR A 76 31.88 -19.04 -33.14
C THR A 76 30.44 -19.49 -33.38
N ASP A 77 29.95 -20.53 -32.69
CA ASP A 77 28.57 -21.00 -32.80
C ASP A 77 28.03 -21.55 -31.46
N CYS A 78 26.83 -21.11 -31.07
CA CYS A 78 26.09 -21.61 -29.90
C CYS A 78 24.84 -22.41 -30.30
N ARG A 79 24.71 -22.72 -31.59
CA ARG A 79 23.49 -23.30 -32.19
C ARG A 79 23.62 -24.80 -32.48
N ASP A 80 24.82 -25.35 -32.51
CA ASP A 80 25.08 -26.80 -32.64
C ASP A 80 26.22 -27.26 -31.72
N PRO A 81 26.13 -28.47 -31.13
CA PRO A 81 27.24 -29.06 -30.38
C PRO A 81 28.34 -29.50 -31.34
N THR A 82 29.38 -28.67 -31.51
CA THR A 82 30.60 -29.04 -32.23
C THR A 82 31.61 -29.76 -31.33
N PRO A 83 32.43 -30.68 -31.86
CA PRO A 83 33.39 -31.48 -31.08
C PRO A 83 34.58 -30.69 -30.53
N GLU A 84 34.71 -29.41 -30.87
CA GLU A 84 35.76 -28.50 -30.38
C GLU A 84 35.39 -27.77 -29.07
N HIS A 85 34.11 -27.80 -28.66
CA HIS A 85 33.64 -27.29 -27.36
C HIS A 85 32.83 -28.36 -26.59
N PRO A 86 33.49 -29.25 -25.81
CA PRO A 86 32.83 -30.37 -25.11
C PRO A 86 31.90 -29.94 -23.96
N GLN A 87 31.96 -28.68 -23.58
CA GLN A 87 31.04 -28.05 -22.64
C GLN A 87 30.62 -26.72 -23.27
N ILE A 88 29.47 -26.73 -23.92
CA ILE A 88 28.56 -25.60 -23.81
C ILE A 88 28.00 -25.79 -22.40
N PRO A 89 28.53 -25.17 -21.33
CA PRO A 89 27.72 -25.08 -20.13
C PRO A 89 26.52 -24.25 -20.60
N ILE A 90 25.37 -24.88 -20.75
CA ILE A 90 24.13 -24.17 -20.51
C ILE A 90 24.34 -23.68 -19.08
N TRP A 91 24.87 -22.46 -18.94
CA TRP A 91 25.22 -21.89 -17.67
C TRP A 91 24.00 -22.09 -16.79
N GLY A 92 24.15 -22.85 -15.71
CA GLY A 92 23.01 -23.28 -14.90
C GLY A 92 22.22 -22.09 -14.34
N THR A 93 22.84 -20.90 -14.37
CA THR A 93 22.27 -19.61 -14.05
C THR A 93 22.52 -18.61 -15.18
N VAL A 94 21.56 -17.71 -15.37
CA VAL A 94 21.61 -16.62 -16.35
C VAL A 94 22.79 -15.66 -16.09
N ASP A 95 23.13 -15.41 -14.82
CA ASP A 95 24.21 -14.50 -14.45
C ASP A 95 25.57 -14.95 -14.96
N ALA A 96 25.81 -16.27 -15.01
CA ALA A 96 27.03 -16.83 -15.55
C ALA A 96 27.10 -16.72 -17.08
N ALA A 97 25.96 -16.71 -17.77
CA ALA A 97 25.88 -16.45 -19.21
C ALA A 97 26.23 -14.99 -19.55
N HIS A 98 25.72 -14.05 -18.75
CA HIS A 98 26.03 -12.62 -18.90
C HIS A 98 27.51 -12.32 -18.64
N GLN A 99 28.11 -12.95 -17.61
CA GLN A 99 29.53 -12.77 -17.30
C GLN A 99 30.45 -13.32 -18.40
N ALA A 100 30.01 -14.36 -19.11
CA ALA A 100 30.75 -14.89 -20.25
C ALA A 100 30.71 -13.97 -21.48
N GLY A 101 29.87 -12.93 -21.49
CA GLY A 101 29.68 -12.02 -22.63
C GLY A 101 28.68 -12.54 -23.66
N ALA A 102 27.85 -13.53 -23.30
CA ALA A 102 26.74 -13.95 -24.14
C ALA A 102 25.57 -12.95 -24.00
N VAL A 103 24.92 -12.61 -25.12
CA VAL A 103 23.68 -11.82 -25.09
C VAL A 103 22.53 -12.81 -25.05
N THR A 104 21.86 -12.91 -23.90
CA THR A 104 20.73 -13.81 -23.69
C THR A 104 19.41 -13.03 -23.64
N PHE A 105 18.34 -13.68 -24.07
CA PHE A 105 16.96 -13.24 -23.90
C PHE A 105 16.33 -14.03 -22.75
N ASP A 106 16.30 -13.39 -21.58
CA ASP A 106 15.90 -14.02 -20.31
C ASP A 106 14.39 -13.93 -20.10
N TRP A 107 13.63 -14.51 -21.04
CA TRP A 107 12.16 -14.53 -20.99
C TRP A 107 11.64 -15.17 -19.71
N GLY A 108 12.39 -16.13 -19.16
CA GLY A 108 12.10 -16.80 -17.92
C GLY A 108 12.04 -15.88 -16.70
N ASN A 109 13.01 -14.97 -16.56
CA ASN A 109 13.01 -13.97 -15.50
C ASN A 109 11.83 -13.00 -15.65
N PHE A 110 11.52 -12.59 -16.89
CA PHE A 110 10.36 -11.73 -17.14
C PHE A 110 9.05 -12.41 -16.73
N VAL A 111 8.81 -13.65 -17.18
CA VAL A 111 7.59 -14.40 -16.82
C VAL A 111 7.52 -14.63 -15.30
N ALA A 112 8.65 -14.91 -14.64
CA ALA A 112 8.71 -15.04 -13.18
C ALA A 112 8.30 -13.72 -12.48
N THR A 113 8.80 -12.56 -12.92
CA THR A 113 8.40 -11.26 -12.35
C THR A 113 6.93 -10.94 -12.57
N VAL A 114 6.36 -11.31 -13.72
CA VAL A 114 4.92 -11.15 -14.00
C VAL A 114 4.09 -12.05 -13.09
N ILE A 115 4.47 -13.32 -12.93
CA ILE A 115 3.80 -14.24 -12.00
C ILE A 115 3.88 -13.70 -10.57
N ASN A 116 5.05 -13.22 -10.15
CA ASN A 116 5.25 -12.62 -8.82
C ASN A 116 4.39 -11.36 -8.64
N PHE A 117 4.22 -10.51 -9.66
CA PHE A 117 3.33 -9.35 -9.59
C PHE A 117 1.87 -9.75 -9.32
N PHE A 118 1.35 -10.73 -10.06
CA PHE A 118 -0.02 -11.20 -9.83
C PHE A 118 -0.18 -11.89 -8.47
N LEU A 119 0.82 -12.69 -8.07
CA LEU A 119 0.79 -13.45 -6.83
C LEU A 119 0.92 -12.55 -5.60
N THR A 120 1.85 -11.59 -5.60
CA THR A 120 1.96 -10.55 -4.55
C THR A 120 0.69 -9.73 -4.44
N GLY A 121 0.09 -9.33 -5.57
CA GLY A 121 -1.19 -8.63 -5.60
C GLY A 121 -2.33 -9.46 -4.98
N TRP A 122 -2.42 -10.74 -5.31
CA TRP A 122 -3.42 -11.64 -4.72
C TRP A 122 -3.19 -11.87 -3.22
N ILE A 123 -1.96 -12.09 -2.80
CA ILE A 123 -1.63 -12.27 -1.37
C ILE A 123 -1.96 -11.00 -0.59
N LEU A 124 -1.58 -9.81 -1.08
CA LEU A 124 -1.87 -8.55 -0.39
C LEU A 124 -3.38 -8.30 -0.29
N PHE A 125 -4.13 -8.59 -1.36
CA PHE A 125 -5.59 -8.52 -1.33
C PHE A 125 -6.19 -9.41 -0.24
N PHE A 126 -5.78 -10.67 -0.20
CA PHE A 126 -6.28 -11.61 0.81
C PHE A 126 -5.84 -11.21 2.22
N LEU A 127 -4.59 -10.77 2.42
CA LEU A 127 -4.08 -10.32 3.71
C LEU A 127 -4.86 -9.11 4.24
N VAL A 128 -5.09 -8.10 3.39
CA VAL A 128 -5.86 -6.91 3.78
C VAL A 128 -7.31 -7.30 4.06
N LYS A 129 -7.88 -8.22 3.28
CA LYS A 129 -9.26 -8.69 3.47
C LYS A 129 -9.42 -9.51 4.76
N THR A 130 -8.52 -10.44 5.05
CA THR A 130 -8.54 -11.23 6.29
C THR A 130 -8.29 -10.34 7.49
N TYR A 131 -7.31 -9.43 7.41
CA TYR A 131 -7.07 -8.45 8.47
C TYR A 131 -8.31 -7.56 8.72
N THR A 132 -8.94 -7.06 7.65
CA THR A 132 -10.14 -6.23 7.74
C THR A 132 -11.36 -7.02 8.25
N ALA A 133 -11.47 -8.30 7.90
CA ALA A 133 -12.56 -9.16 8.35
C ALA A 133 -12.41 -9.57 9.82
N THR A 134 -11.18 -9.82 10.28
CA THR A 134 -10.92 -10.34 11.62
C THR A 134 -10.71 -9.23 12.65
N PHE A 135 -9.98 -8.17 12.33
CA PHE A 135 -9.52 -7.19 13.33
C PHE A 135 -10.29 -5.87 13.32
N ARG A 136 -11.11 -5.60 12.29
CA ARG A 136 -11.81 -4.32 12.20
C ARG A 136 -13.13 -4.36 12.97
N ARG A 137 -13.13 -3.79 14.18
CA ARG A 137 -14.38 -3.45 14.89
C ARG A 137 -15.09 -2.37 14.08
N LYS A 138 -16.34 -2.63 13.64
CA LYS A 138 -17.19 -1.62 12.98
C LYS A 138 -17.43 -0.48 13.97
N SER A 139 -16.72 0.64 13.82
CA SER A 139 -17.04 1.89 14.51
C SER A 139 -18.30 2.45 13.85
N SER A 140 -19.45 2.31 14.54
CA SER A 140 -20.70 2.92 14.10
C SER A 140 -20.53 4.44 14.12
N LYS A 141 -20.60 5.07 12.95
CA LYS A 141 -20.60 6.52 12.78
C LYS A 141 -22.02 6.96 12.41
N LYS A 142 -22.48 8.06 12.98
CA LYS A 142 -23.73 8.75 12.60
C LYS A 142 -23.35 10.07 11.93
N SER A 143 -24.11 10.50 10.92
CA SER A 143 -23.89 11.82 10.31
C SER A 143 -24.51 12.90 11.19
N CYS A 144 -23.78 14.00 11.39
CA CYS A 144 -24.30 15.15 12.14
C CYS A 144 -25.29 15.96 11.26
N PRO A 145 -26.53 16.22 11.70
CA PRO A 145 -27.53 16.95 10.91
C PRO A 145 -27.22 18.44 10.70
N PHE A 146 -26.32 19.03 11.49
CA PHE A 146 -25.96 20.45 11.37
C PHE A 146 -24.80 20.71 10.41
N CYS A 147 -23.79 19.83 10.42
CA CYS A 147 -22.55 20.04 9.67
C CYS A 147 -22.20 18.90 8.71
N CYS A 148 -23.08 17.89 8.58
CA CYS A 148 -22.94 16.72 7.69
C CYS A 148 -21.66 15.89 7.87
N HIS A 149 -20.92 16.10 8.96
CA HIS A 149 -19.68 15.38 9.24
C HIS A 149 -19.98 14.07 9.99
N ASP A 150 -19.23 13.02 9.67
CA ASP A 150 -19.37 11.72 10.32
C ASP A 150 -18.78 11.74 11.73
N ILE A 151 -19.64 11.51 12.73
CA ILE A 151 -19.29 11.52 14.14
C ILE A 151 -19.47 10.13 14.75
N PRO A 152 -18.74 9.77 15.82
CA PRO A 152 -18.93 8.48 16.48
C PRO A 152 -20.35 8.39 17.07
N ALA A 153 -20.97 7.20 17.01
CA ALA A 153 -22.38 7.00 17.40
C ALA A 153 -22.72 7.49 18.82
N LYS A 154 -21.75 7.47 19.74
CA LYS A 154 -21.93 7.90 21.15
C LYS A 154 -21.63 9.38 21.42
N ALA A 155 -21.33 10.19 20.40
CA ALA A 155 -21.06 11.63 20.60
C ALA A 155 -22.31 12.40 21.04
N ILE A 156 -22.17 13.19 22.12
CA ILE A 156 -23.16 14.14 22.65
C ILE A 156 -22.94 15.55 22.07
N ARG A 157 -21.70 15.88 21.68
CA ARG A 157 -21.35 17.12 20.97
C ARG A 157 -20.54 16.80 19.73
N CYS A 158 -20.76 17.54 18.64
CA CYS A 158 -19.99 17.40 17.41
C CYS A 158 -18.62 18.11 17.55
N PRO A 159 -17.48 17.48 17.20
CA PRO A 159 -16.16 18.10 17.32
C PRO A 159 -15.90 19.20 16.28
N GLN A 160 -16.64 19.24 15.17
CA GLN A 160 -16.47 20.26 14.13
C GLN A 160 -17.34 21.49 14.35
N CYS A 161 -18.64 21.32 14.62
CA CYS A 161 -19.56 22.44 14.79
C CYS A 161 -19.97 22.71 16.24
N THR A 162 -19.52 21.90 17.21
CA THR A 162 -19.84 22.02 18.65
C THR A 162 -21.32 21.95 19.04
N SER A 163 -22.20 21.70 18.07
CA SER A 163 -23.64 21.54 18.30
C SER A 163 -23.91 20.37 19.26
N MET A 164 -24.85 20.56 20.18
CA MET A 164 -25.36 19.47 21.01
C MET A 164 -26.27 18.54 20.20
N LEU A 165 -26.04 17.24 20.33
CA LEU A 165 -26.81 16.16 19.73
C LEU A 165 -27.50 15.42 20.87
N ASN A 166 -28.44 16.09 21.52
CA ASN A 166 -29.22 15.49 22.60
C ASN A 166 -30.16 14.43 22.00
N SER A 167 -30.09 13.22 22.52
CA SER A 167 -30.76 12.01 22.04
C SER A 167 -32.29 11.99 22.20
N GLU A 168 -32.89 13.06 22.71
CA GLU A 168 -34.34 13.16 22.96
C GLU A 168 -35.15 13.51 21.70
N VAL A 169 -34.52 14.15 20.70
CA VAL A 169 -35.24 14.72 19.53
C VAL A 169 -35.00 13.96 18.23
N ILE A 170 -34.13 12.93 18.23
CA ILE A 170 -33.74 12.24 16.98
C ILE A 170 -34.16 10.77 17.08
N PRO A 171 -35.26 10.34 16.41
CA PRO A 171 -35.50 8.91 16.21
C PRO A 171 -34.28 8.35 15.48
N ALA A 172 -33.62 7.36 16.10
CA ALA A 172 -32.41 6.78 15.56
C ALA A 172 -32.68 6.28 14.13
N PRO A 173 -31.99 6.77 13.09
CA PRO A 173 -32.04 6.12 11.81
C PRO A 173 -31.35 4.77 11.99
N GLY A 174 -32.13 3.70 11.81
CA GLY A 174 -31.61 2.34 11.79
C GLY A 174 -30.50 2.18 10.74
N PRO A 175 -29.76 1.07 10.77
CA PRO A 175 -28.50 0.88 10.04
C PRO A 175 -28.61 0.87 8.50
N ASN A 176 -29.76 1.20 7.91
CA ASN A 176 -30.00 1.22 6.46
C ASN A 176 -30.76 2.48 5.99
N ALA A 177 -30.49 3.66 6.58
CA ALA A 177 -30.98 4.93 6.03
C ALA A 177 -30.03 5.46 4.92
N GLY A 178 -29.74 4.61 3.94
CA GLY A 178 -29.29 5.04 2.62
C GLY A 178 -30.52 5.24 1.75
N GLU A 179 -30.65 6.41 1.14
CA GLU A 179 -31.61 6.69 0.05
C GLU A 179 -33.12 6.57 0.36
N LYS A 180 -33.65 7.32 1.34
CA LYS A 180 -35.05 7.80 1.26
C LYS A 180 -35.33 8.84 2.34
N GLY A 181 -35.31 10.12 1.98
CA GLY A 181 -35.62 11.16 2.95
C GLY A 181 -35.42 12.58 2.47
N MET A 182 -35.83 12.90 1.25
CA MET A 182 -35.83 14.28 0.74
C MET A 182 -37.25 14.75 0.36
N ARG A 183 -38.30 14.26 1.04
CA ARG A 183 -39.70 14.65 0.72
C ARG A 183 -40.66 14.83 1.90
N GLU A 184 -40.18 15.09 3.13
CA GLU A 184 -41.10 15.39 4.26
C GLU A 184 -40.61 16.56 5.15
N SER A 185 -40.07 17.62 4.54
CA SER A 185 -39.82 18.90 5.22
C SER A 185 -40.43 20.05 4.42
N GLN A 186 -41.74 19.96 4.19
CA GLN A 186 -42.58 21.10 3.84
C GLN A 186 -43.84 21.02 4.70
N THR A 187 -43.71 21.35 5.98
CA THR A 187 -44.85 21.85 6.76
C THR A 187 -44.75 23.38 6.69
N PRO A 188 -45.74 24.08 6.11
CA PRO A 188 -45.67 25.52 5.96
C PRO A 188 -45.94 26.21 7.30
N LEU A 189 -45.20 27.30 7.48
CA LEU A 189 -45.49 28.49 8.28
C LEU A 189 -46.93 28.59 8.83
N GLY A 190 -47.05 28.75 10.16
CA GLY A 190 -48.21 29.41 10.76
C GLY A 190 -48.56 28.98 12.18
N HIS A 191 -47.80 29.43 13.20
CA HIS A 191 -48.34 30.20 14.34
C HIS A 191 -47.22 30.54 15.33
N VAL A 192 -46.74 31.78 15.26
CA VAL A 192 -46.18 32.50 16.40
C VAL A 192 -47.18 33.61 16.72
N ILE A 193 -47.17 34.11 17.97
CA ILE A 193 -47.99 35.17 18.59
C ILE A 193 -49.16 34.54 19.38
N SER A 194 -49.30 34.69 20.71
CA SER A 194 -49.01 35.86 21.56
C SER A 194 -48.60 35.50 22.99
N VAL A 195 -47.74 36.37 23.51
CA VAL A 195 -47.47 36.73 24.91
C VAL A 195 -48.76 37.16 25.64
N ASN A 196 -48.90 36.79 26.92
CA ASN A 196 -49.35 37.63 28.05
C ASN A 196 -49.19 36.78 29.33
N ALA A 197 -48.37 37.06 30.35
CA ALA A 197 -48.19 38.27 31.16
C ALA A 197 -49.47 38.74 31.85
N THR A 198 -49.86 38.04 32.92
CA THR A 198 -50.25 38.52 34.27
C THR A 198 -50.77 37.35 35.10
#